data_AF-A0A971A2T4-F1
#
_entry.id   AF-A0A971A2T4-F1
#
_cell.length_a   1.000
_cell.length_b   1.000
_cell.length_c   1.000
_cell.angle_alpha   90.00
_cell.angle_beta   90.00
_cell.angle_gamma   90.00
#
_symmetry.space_group_name_H-M   'P 1'
#
loop_
_entity.id
_entity.type
_entity.pdbx_description
1 polymer ?
#
loop_
_entity_poly.entity_id
_entity_poly.type
_entity_poly.pdbx_seq_one_letter_code
_entity_poly.pdbx_strand_id
1 'polypeptide(L)'
;MQTVYIETSIPSFYHETRTEPEFIAMRNWTRLWWEQSRGAFDCYTSEAVFYELESGEHPNKEDKVALIEDCVLLEITDEIREIVEV
;
A
#
# COMPACT_ATOMS: atom_id res chain seq x y z
N MET A 1 14.30 -14.43 -3.59
CA MET A 1 13.14 -14.14 -2.74
C MET A 1 12.01 -13.69 -3.66
N GLN A 2 10.74 -13.92 -3.33
CA GLN A 2 9.63 -13.47 -4.21
C GLN A 2 9.36 -11.99 -3.95
N THR A 3 9.02 -11.24 -4.99
CA THR A 3 8.69 -9.82 -4.90
C THR A 3 7.18 -9.62 -4.88
N VAL A 4 6.71 -8.62 -4.14
CA VAL A 4 5.30 -8.19 -4.13
C VAL A 4 5.21 -6.68 -4.25
N TYR A 5 4.15 -6.22 -4.90
CA TYR A 5 3.82 -4.81 -4.98
C TYR A 5 2.75 -4.47 -3.93
N ILE A 6 3.03 -3.47 -3.10
CA ILE A 6 2.14 -2.94 -2.08
C ILE A 6 1.38 -1.77 -2.69
N GLU A 7 0.10 -2.00 -2.93
CA GLU A 7 -0.85 -1.06 -3.49
C GLU A 7 -1.62 -0.35 -2.35
N THR A 8 -2.18 0.84 -2.60
CA THR A 8 -2.88 1.73 -1.64
C THR A 8 -3.92 1.02 -0.77
N SER A 9 -4.61 0.02 -1.31
CA SER A 9 -5.59 -0.79 -0.61
C SER A 9 -5.01 -1.52 0.61
N ILE A 10 -3.73 -1.88 0.60
CA ILE A 10 -3.06 -2.56 1.73
C ILE A 10 -3.01 -1.65 2.97
N PRO A 11 -2.31 -0.50 2.97
CA PRO A 11 -2.35 0.41 4.12
C PRO A 11 -3.76 0.94 4.42
N SER A 12 -4.60 1.14 3.40
CA SER A 12 -5.97 1.58 3.61
C SER A 12 -6.82 0.57 4.40
N PHE A 13 -6.77 -0.72 4.05
CA PHE A 13 -7.45 -1.76 4.82
C PHE A 13 -6.77 -2.04 6.16
N TYR A 14 -5.44 -1.91 6.25
CA TYR A 14 -4.72 -2.07 7.52
C TYR A 14 -5.21 -1.07 8.59
N HIS A 15 -5.48 0.17 8.18
CA HIS A 15 -6.01 1.26 9.02
C HIS A 15 -7.52 1.51 8.88
N GLU A 16 -8.27 0.56 8.33
CA GLU A 16 -9.72 0.67 8.19
C GLU A 16 -10.42 0.80 9.55
N THR A 17 -11.39 1.70 9.66
CA THR A 17 -12.09 2.03 10.91
C THR A 17 -13.56 1.60 10.91
N ARG A 18 -14.14 1.36 9.74
CA ARG A 18 -15.51 0.88 9.56
C ARG A 18 -15.75 -0.44 10.30
N THR A 19 -16.97 -0.61 10.79
CA THR A 19 -17.35 -1.70 11.71
C THR A 19 -18.27 -2.72 11.08
N GLU A 20 -18.64 -2.54 9.82
CA GLU A 20 -19.41 -3.48 9.05
C GLU A 20 -18.57 -4.76 8.85
N PRO A 21 -19.18 -5.96 8.92
CA PRO A 21 -18.45 -7.24 8.96
C PRO A 21 -17.43 -7.42 7.83
N GLU A 22 -17.73 -6.94 6.63
CA GLU A 22 -16.87 -6.98 5.46
C GLU A 22 -15.57 -6.18 5.66
N PHE A 23 -15.65 -4.98 6.25
CA PHE A 23 -14.49 -4.13 6.51
C PHE A 23 -13.65 -4.67 7.65
N ILE A 24 -14.29 -5.25 8.67
CA ILE A 24 -13.59 -5.96 9.74
C ILE A 24 -12.81 -7.16 9.17
N ALA A 25 -13.43 -7.96 8.30
CA ALA A 25 -12.78 -9.11 7.67
C ALA A 25 -11.58 -8.68 6.82
N MET A 26 -11.76 -7.69 5.93
CA MET A 26 -10.67 -7.17 5.09
C MET A 26 -9.51 -6.64 5.93
N ARG A 27 -9.79 -5.82 6.95
CA ARG A 27 -8.75 -5.33 7.88
C ARG A 27 -8.00 -6.47 8.55
N ASN A 28 -8.70 -7.47 9.07
CA ASN A 28 -8.09 -8.58 9.79
C ASN A 28 -7.20 -9.43 8.86
N TRP A 29 -7.65 -9.71 7.64
CA TRP A 29 -6.85 -10.45 6.66
C TRP A 29 -5.62 -9.67 6.21
N THR A 30 -5.77 -8.36 5.96
CA THR A 30 -4.64 -7.50 5.58
C THR A 30 -3.60 -7.43 6.70
N ARG A 31 -4.04 -7.26 7.97
CA ARG A 31 -3.13 -7.28 9.13
C ARG A 31 -2.44 -8.62 9.30
N LEU A 32 -3.19 -9.72 9.19
CA LEU A 32 -2.65 -11.07 9.29
C LEU A 32 -1.54 -11.30 8.27
N TRP A 33 -1.78 -10.95 7.01
CA TRP A 33 -0.77 -11.07 5.96
C TRP A 33 0.44 -10.15 6.22
N TRP A 34 0.19 -8.89 6.58
CA TRP A 34 1.25 -7.91 6.83
C TRP A 34 2.19 -8.34 7.96
N GLU A 35 1.62 -8.86 9.05
CA GLU A 35 2.38 -9.24 10.24
C GLU A 35 3.08 -10.59 10.09
N GLN A 36 2.46 -11.56 9.42
CA GLN A 36 2.96 -12.95 9.40
C GLN A 36 3.68 -13.32 8.10
N SER A 37 3.34 -12.70 6.98
CA SER A 37 3.78 -13.14 5.65
C SER A 37 4.69 -12.12 4.96
N ARG A 38 4.56 -10.82 5.24
CA ARG A 38 5.32 -9.75 4.56
C ARG A 38 6.84 -10.01 4.58
N GLY A 39 7.37 -10.49 5.70
CA GLY A 39 8.80 -10.76 5.86
C GLY A 39 9.36 -11.86 4.95
N ALA A 40 8.51 -12.61 4.24
CA ALA A 40 8.94 -13.59 3.25
C ALA A 40 9.13 -12.98 1.84
N PHE A 41 8.86 -11.69 1.65
CA PHE A 41 8.88 -11.01 0.35
C PHE A 41 9.74 -9.75 0.36
N ASP A 42 10.30 -9.44 -0.80
CA ASP A 42 10.79 -8.10 -1.09
C ASP A 42 9.60 -7.22 -1.47
N CYS A 43 9.27 -6.26 -0.61
CA CYS A 43 8.09 -5.42 -0.76
C CYS A 43 8.45 -4.13 -1.50
N TYR A 44 7.77 -3.89 -2.61
CA TYR A 44 7.92 -2.70 -3.44
C TYR A 44 6.65 -1.86 -3.44
N THR A 45 6.77 -0.55 -3.64
CA THR A 45 5.63 0.36 -3.87
C THR A 45 6.01 1.45 -4.88
N SER A 46 5.15 2.42 -5.16
CA SER A 46 5.43 3.51 -6.10
C SER A 46 5.00 4.87 -5.57
N GLU A 47 5.50 5.94 -6.20
CA GLU A 47 5.09 7.32 -5.90
C GLU A 47 3.59 7.54 -6.06
N ALA A 48 2.95 6.82 -6.98
CA ALA A 48 1.50 6.90 -7.18
C ALA A 48 0.71 6.41 -5.96
N VAL A 49 1.21 5.40 -5.24
CA VAL A 49 0.58 4.91 -4.00
C VAL A 49 0.70 5.96 -2.88
N PHE A 50 1.87 6.57 -2.72
CA PHE A 50 2.04 7.68 -1.77
C PHE A 50 1.10 8.85 -2.10
N TYR A 51 1.04 9.24 -3.37
CA TYR A 51 0.13 10.28 -3.84
C TYR A 51 -1.33 9.95 -3.53
N GLU A 52 -1.77 8.71 -3.75
CA GLU A 52 -3.14 8.29 -3.46
C GLU A 52 -3.44 8.32 -1.95
N LEU A 53 -2.50 7.89 -1.10
CA LEU A 53 -2.64 7.91 0.36
C LEU A 53 -2.67 9.32 0.95
N GLU A 54 -1.99 10.27 0.32
CA GLU A 54 -1.97 11.67 0.74
C GLU A 54 -3.17 12.46 0.20
N SER A 55 -3.76 12.00 -0.89
CA SER A 55 -4.87 12.66 -1.59
C SER A 55 -6.22 12.51 -0.88
N GLY A 56 -7.14 13.46 -1.15
CA GLY A 56 -8.52 13.42 -0.66
C GLY A 56 -8.67 13.70 0.84
N GLU A 57 -9.81 13.35 1.43
CA GLU A 57 -10.07 13.48 2.88
C GLU A 57 -10.45 12.11 3.43
N HIS A 58 -9.57 11.51 4.23
CA HIS A 58 -9.80 10.22 4.87
C HIS A 58 -8.95 10.09 6.14
N PRO A 59 -9.37 9.26 7.12
CA PRO A 59 -8.65 9.11 8.37
C PRO A 59 -7.27 8.45 8.19
N ASN A 60 -6.42 8.64 9.21
CA ASN A 60 -5.16 7.92 9.42
C ASN A 60 -4.15 8.03 8.26
N LYS A 61 -4.10 9.17 7.55
CA LYS A 61 -3.16 9.39 6.43
C LYS A 61 -1.71 9.11 6.81
N GLU A 62 -1.27 9.74 7.90
CA GLU A 62 0.10 9.61 8.41
C GLU A 62 0.44 8.16 8.76
N ASP A 63 -0.47 7.46 9.44
CA ASP A 63 -0.26 6.05 9.78
C ASP A 63 -0.16 5.15 8.53
N LYS A 64 -0.99 5.41 7.52
CA LYS A 64 -0.99 4.65 6.26
C LYS A 64 0.32 4.83 5.49
N VAL A 65 0.82 6.06 5.43
CA VAL A 65 2.11 6.38 4.80
C VAL A 65 3.23 5.69 5.58
N ALA A 66 3.26 5.87 6.91
CA ALA A 66 4.25 5.26 7.79
C ALA A 66 4.32 3.73 7.69
N LEU A 67 3.18 3.06 7.45
CA LEU A 67 3.16 1.61 7.28
C LEU A 67 4.02 1.13 6.11
N ILE A 68 4.08 1.90 5.01
CA ILE A 68 4.76 1.50 3.77
C ILE A 68 6.09 2.22 3.55
N GLU A 69 6.55 3.05 4.49
CA GLU A 69 7.83 3.78 4.40
C GLU A 69 9.04 2.86 4.21
N ASP A 70 9.00 1.65 4.78
CA ASP A 70 10.06 0.64 4.65
C ASP A 70 10.00 -0.16 3.33
N CYS A 71 9.00 0.07 2.47
CA CYS A 71 8.92 -0.57 1.16
C CYS A 71 9.89 0.08 0.17
N VAL A 72 10.44 -0.73 -0.73
CA VAL A 72 11.32 -0.22 -1.78
C VAL A 72 10.51 0.55 -2.82
N LEU A 73 10.84 1.82 -3.02
CA LEU A 73 10.19 2.64 -4.04
C LEU A 73 10.65 2.21 -5.45
N LEU A 74 9.71 1.90 -6.33
CA LEU A 74 9.99 1.62 -7.73
C LEU A 74 10.32 2.92 -8.46
N GLU A 75 11.45 2.89 -9.15
CA GLU A 75 11.91 3.99 -9.99
C GLU A 75 11.01 4.12 -11.23
N ILE A 76 10.56 5.35 -11.49
CA ILE A 76 9.90 5.70 -12.76
C ILE A 76 11.00 5.98 -13.78
N THR A 77 11.27 5.01 -14.65
CA THR A 77 12.28 5.13 -15.71
C THR A 77 11.74 5.93 -16.90
N ASP A 78 12.64 6.41 -17.75
CA ASP A 78 12.25 7.17 -18.95
C ASP A 78 11.42 6.31 -19.93
N GLU A 79 11.69 5.02 -20.04
CA GLU A 79 10.88 4.10 -20.86
C GLU A 79 9.44 3.98 -20.33
N ILE A 80 9.25 4.03 -19.01
CA ILE A 80 7.91 4.04 -18.42
C ILE A 80 7.20 5.37 -18.72
N ARG A 81 7.92 6.49 -18.68
CA ARG A 81 7.37 7.82 -19.02
C ARG A 81 6.92 7.88 -20.47
N GLU A 82 7.73 7.37 -21.40
CA GLU A 82 7.43 7.33 -22.83
C GLU A 82 6.15 6.52 -23.13
N ILE A 83 5.84 5.48 -22.35
CA ILE A 83 4.60 4.70 -22.51
C ILE A 83 3.37 5.49 -22.05
N VAL A 84 3.51 6.37 -21.07
CA VAL A 84 2.40 7.13 -20.46
C VAL A 84 2.04 8.38 -21.29
N GLU A 85 2.96 8.91 -22.09
CA GLU A 85 2.69 10.01 -23.02
C GLU A 85 1.75 9.55 -24.16
N VAL A 86 0.45 9.77 -23.98
CA VAL A 86 -0.62 9.60 -24.98
C VAL A 86 -1.18 10.94 -25.44
#